data_AF-A0A194WB87-F1
#
_entry.id   AF-A0A194WB87-F1
#
_cell.length_a   1.000
_cell.length_b   1.000
_cell.length_c   1.000
_cell.angle_alpha   90.00
_cell.angle_beta   90.00
_cell.angle_gamma   90.00
#
_symmetry.space_group_name_H-M   'P 1'
#
loop_
_entity.id
_entity.type
_entity.pdbx_description
1 polymer ?
#
loop_
_entity_poly.entity_id
_entity_poly.type
_entity_poly.pdbx_seq_one_letter_code
_entity_poly.pdbx_strand_id
1 'polypeptide(L)'
;MPAQQPQLTEEPSINEVQSPAVAQSTTPLLRLKCPYYACNPQRYASHPYCQSAWPTARDVKDHVCRQHSTPKFRCNRCMENFDDNTALVLHQRAPEPCPWREWAVPEGIDDELKEKLRRGGAGDEVEKWRKMFRIIFPGTVDLPDPVVYENAYLTVIDPTLGSELLQGSQNGQREAPQNHPNL
;
A
#
# COMPACT_ATOMS: atom_id res chain seq x y z
N MET A 1 -8.38 -10.72 -87.11
CA MET A 1 -9.41 -9.72 -86.73
C MET A 1 -9.17 -9.36 -85.27
N PRO A 2 -8.90 -8.08 -84.97
CA PRO A 2 -8.52 -7.59 -83.66
C PRO A 2 -9.74 -7.21 -82.83
N ALA A 3 -9.61 -7.27 -81.51
CA ALA A 3 -10.33 -6.50 -80.48
C ALA A 3 -10.15 -7.24 -79.16
N GLN A 4 -9.91 -6.65 -78.00
CA GLN A 4 -9.49 -5.33 -77.57
C GLN A 4 -9.29 -5.54 -76.05
N GLN A 5 -8.20 -5.02 -75.50
CA GLN A 5 -8.00 -4.91 -74.06
C GLN A 5 -8.90 -3.79 -73.51
N PRO A 6 -9.41 -3.92 -72.29
CA PRO A 6 -9.16 -2.91 -71.23
C PRO A 6 -8.83 -3.63 -69.90
N GLN A 7 -7.71 -3.38 -69.20
CA GLN A 7 -7.23 -2.22 -68.43
C GLN A 7 -8.08 -1.86 -67.18
N LEU A 8 -7.38 -1.89 -66.02
CA LEU A 8 -7.66 -1.27 -64.70
C LEU A 8 -8.73 -2.00 -63.86
N THR A 9 -8.57 -2.31 -62.57
CA THR A 9 -7.94 -1.61 -61.42
C THR A 9 -7.58 -2.64 -60.33
N GLU A 10 -6.33 -2.67 -59.85
CA GLU A 10 -5.91 -2.24 -58.49
C GLU A 10 -6.50 -3.00 -57.30
N GLU A 11 -5.59 -3.62 -56.55
CA GLU A 11 -5.80 -4.31 -55.28
C GLU A 11 -6.24 -3.33 -54.17
N PRO A 12 -7.23 -3.66 -53.33
CA PRO A 12 -7.42 -2.94 -52.09
C PRO A 12 -6.74 -3.66 -50.93
N SER A 13 -5.71 -2.96 -50.45
CA SER A 13 -5.09 -3.01 -49.13
C SER A 13 -6.01 -3.51 -48.00
N ILE A 14 -5.53 -4.53 -47.28
CA ILE A 14 -6.10 -5.00 -46.02
C ILE A 14 -5.80 -3.95 -44.96
N ASN A 15 -6.74 -3.03 -44.72
CA ASN A 15 -6.62 -2.05 -43.65
C ASN A 15 -7.00 -2.70 -42.31
N GLU A 16 -6.00 -2.79 -41.43
CA GLU A 16 -6.13 -3.00 -40.00
C GLU A 16 -7.16 -2.03 -39.41
N VAL A 17 -8.32 -2.56 -39.02
CA VAL A 17 -9.24 -1.84 -38.11
C VAL A 17 -8.91 -2.30 -36.70
N GLN A 18 -8.04 -1.52 -36.05
CA GLN A 18 -7.75 -1.62 -34.64
C GLN A 18 -9.03 -1.36 -33.84
N SER A 19 -9.51 -2.41 -33.20
CA SER A 19 -10.53 -2.36 -32.15
C SER A 19 -9.91 -1.77 -30.88
N PRO A 20 -10.42 -0.68 -30.28
CA PRO A 20 -10.04 -0.32 -28.92
C PRO A 20 -10.97 -1.05 -27.96
N ALA A 21 -10.81 -2.37 -27.84
CA ALA A 21 -11.28 -3.08 -26.67
C ALA A 21 -10.33 -2.72 -25.52
N VAL A 22 -10.64 -1.64 -24.83
CA VAL A 22 -9.99 -1.25 -23.58
C VAL A 22 -10.40 -2.29 -22.54
N ALA A 23 -9.72 -3.43 -22.56
CA ALA A 23 -9.73 -4.41 -21.48
C ALA A 23 -9.04 -3.75 -20.29
N GLN A 24 -9.80 -3.00 -19.49
CA GLN A 24 -9.37 -2.60 -18.16
C GLN A 24 -9.33 -3.87 -17.31
N SER A 25 -8.19 -4.55 -17.37
CA SER A 25 -7.79 -5.59 -16.44
C SER A 25 -7.94 -5.04 -15.02
N THR A 26 -9.06 -5.37 -14.38
CA THR A 26 -9.39 -5.04 -12.99
C THR A 26 -8.48 -5.85 -12.08
N THR A 27 -7.20 -5.51 -12.08
CA THR A 27 -6.22 -6.15 -11.22
C THR A 27 -6.36 -5.48 -9.85
N PRO A 28 -6.73 -6.21 -8.78
CA PRO A 28 -6.70 -5.64 -7.44
C PRO A 28 -5.30 -5.11 -7.18
N LEU A 29 -5.20 -3.88 -6.67
CA LEU A 29 -3.91 -3.26 -6.38
C LEU A 29 -3.32 -4.02 -5.18
N LEU A 30 -2.41 -4.95 -5.45
CA LEU A 30 -1.69 -5.69 -4.44
C LEU A 30 -0.86 -4.71 -3.61
N ARG A 31 -1.12 -4.66 -2.31
CA ARG A 31 -0.36 -3.87 -1.33
C ARG A 31 0.33 -4.81 -0.36
N LEU A 32 1.57 -4.53 0.00
CA LEU A 32 2.34 -5.28 0.98
C LEU A 32 2.12 -4.74 2.39
N LYS A 33 2.03 -5.62 3.39
CA LYS A 33 1.87 -5.27 4.82
C LYS A 33 3.20 -4.89 5.47
N CYS A 34 3.14 -4.31 6.66
CA CYS A 34 4.31 -4.16 7.52
C CYS A 34 4.70 -5.55 8.08
N PRO A 35 5.97 -5.98 8.02
CA PRO A 35 6.43 -7.26 8.58
C PRO A 35 6.10 -7.43 10.06
N TYR A 36 6.25 -6.37 10.86
CA TYR A 36 5.98 -6.40 12.31
C TYR A 36 4.49 -6.53 12.60
N TYR A 37 3.66 -5.77 11.88
CA TYR A 37 2.20 -5.89 11.99
C TYR A 37 1.70 -7.25 11.49
N ALA A 38 2.24 -7.77 10.38
CA ALA A 38 1.88 -9.07 9.84
C ALA A 38 2.25 -10.22 10.78
N CYS A 39 3.38 -10.11 11.49
CA CYS A 39 3.83 -11.12 12.45
C CYS A 39 3.02 -11.08 13.76
N ASN A 40 2.68 -9.88 14.26
CA ASN A 40 1.93 -9.72 15.51
C ASN A 40 0.99 -8.50 15.45
N PRO A 41 -0.22 -8.66 14.88
CA PRO A 41 -1.16 -7.56 14.73
C PRO A 41 -1.58 -6.95 16.07
N GLN A 42 -1.71 -7.76 17.12
CA GLN A 42 -2.14 -7.30 18.44
C GLN A 42 -1.14 -6.33 19.07
N ARG A 43 0.15 -6.63 18.93
CA ARG A 43 1.23 -5.78 19.46
C ARG A 43 1.31 -4.42 18.77
N TYR A 44 1.08 -4.40 17.46
CA TYR A 44 1.19 -3.19 16.64
C TYR A 44 -0.16 -2.54 16.31
N ALA A 45 -1.24 -2.96 16.97
CA ALA A 45 -2.58 -2.40 16.80
C ALA A 45 -2.67 -0.93 17.19
N SER A 46 -1.81 -0.44 18.10
CA SER A 46 -1.73 0.98 18.46
C SER A 46 -0.85 1.82 17.52
N HIS A 47 -0.19 1.20 16.53
CA HIS A 47 0.74 1.87 15.63
C HIS A 47 0.10 2.12 14.25
N PRO A 48 -0.53 3.29 14.01
CA PRO A 48 -1.33 3.53 12.80
C PRO A 48 -0.51 3.38 11.50
N TYR A 49 0.76 3.78 11.52
CA TYR A 49 1.65 3.62 10.36
C TYR A 49 1.93 2.15 10.04
N CYS A 50 1.91 1.25 11.02
CA CYS A 50 2.17 -0.19 10.80
C CYS A 50 0.94 -0.93 10.23
N GLN A 51 -0.26 -0.37 10.42
CA GLN A 51 -1.50 -0.89 9.84
C GLN A 51 -1.66 -0.55 8.34
N SER A 52 -0.85 0.38 7.85
CA SER A 52 -0.84 0.77 6.44
C SER A 52 -0.34 -0.37 5.54
N ALA A 53 -0.55 -0.23 4.23
CA ALA A 53 -0.03 -1.14 3.22
C ALA A 53 0.62 -0.37 2.07
N TRP A 54 1.64 -0.96 1.44
CA TRP A 54 2.54 -0.27 0.51
C TRP A 54 2.59 -0.93 -0.86
N PRO A 55 2.79 -0.17 -1.95
CA PRO A 55 2.85 -0.76 -3.29
C PRO A 55 4.13 -1.57 -3.54
N THR A 56 5.26 -1.20 -2.92
CA THR A 56 6.55 -1.85 -3.18
C THR A 56 7.26 -2.28 -1.90
N ALA A 57 8.09 -3.32 -2.00
CA ALA A 57 8.94 -3.80 -0.92
C ALA A 57 9.99 -2.75 -0.52
N ARG A 58 10.33 -1.81 -1.42
CA ARG A 58 11.18 -0.67 -1.10
C ARG A 58 10.50 0.27 -0.10
N ASP A 59 9.22 0.54 -0.29
CA ASP A 59 8.45 1.42 0.61
C ASP A 59 8.24 0.75 1.97
N VAL A 60 7.96 -0.56 1.98
CA VAL A 60 7.91 -1.34 3.23
C VAL A 60 9.25 -1.27 3.95
N LYS A 61 10.38 -1.40 3.24
CA LYS A 61 11.71 -1.28 3.84
C LYS A 61 11.94 0.11 4.44
N ASP A 62 11.57 1.19 3.74
CA ASP A 62 11.69 2.55 4.26
C ASP A 62 10.83 2.74 5.51
N HIS A 63 9.60 2.24 5.52
CA HIS A 63 8.74 2.21 6.71
C HIS A 63 9.42 1.47 7.87
N VAL A 64 9.93 0.26 7.62
CA VAL A 64 10.61 -0.56 8.64
C VAL A 64 11.84 0.15 9.19
N CYS A 65 12.64 0.79 8.33
CA CYS A 65 13.78 1.60 8.75
C CYS A 65 13.37 2.80 9.61
N ARG A 66 12.23 3.44 9.35
CA ARG A 66 11.81 4.64 10.10
C ARG A 66 11.10 4.30 11.41
N GLN A 67 10.25 3.28 11.40
CA GLN A 67 9.32 2.98 12.50
C GLN A 67 9.83 1.85 13.41
N HIS A 68 10.73 1.01 12.93
CA HIS A 68 11.24 -0.14 13.66
C HIS A 68 12.77 -0.13 13.77
N SER A 69 13.44 1.01 13.65
CA SER A 69 14.88 1.08 13.95
C SER A 69 15.12 0.94 15.45
N THR A 70 16.13 0.17 15.83
CA THR A 70 16.62 0.18 17.21
C THR A 70 17.18 1.56 17.55
N PRO A 71 16.93 2.09 18.76
CA PRO A 71 17.50 3.36 19.21
C PRO A 71 19.03 3.34 19.10
N LYS A 72 19.58 4.33 18.41
CA LYS A 72 21.03 4.41 18.13
C LYS A 72 21.85 4.67 19.39
N PHE A 73 21.32 5.43 20.32
CA PHE A 73 21.99 5.79 21.56
C PHE A 73 21.25 5.13 22.72
N ARG A 74 21.74 3.98 23.16
CA ARG A 74 21.17 3.23 24.29
C ARG A 74 22.26 2.90 25.30
N CYS A 75 21.95 3.01 26.59
CA CYS A 75 22.87 2.62 27.64
C CYS A 75 22.85 1.10 27.88
N ASN A 76 24.03 0.46 27.87
CA ASN A 76 24.18 -0.98 28.09
C ASN A 76 23.90 -1.42 29.54
N ARG A 77 23.76 -0.48 30.48
CA ARG A 77 23.54 -0.79 31.90
C ARG A 77 22.06 -0.70 32.28
N CYS A 78 21.41 0.42 31.98
CA CYS A 78 20.00 0.62 32.31
C CYS A 78 19.02 0.35 31.16
N MET A 79 19.52 0.13 29.93
CA MET A 79 18.74 -0.03 28.70
C MET A 79 17.92 1.20 28.27
N GLU A 80 18.19 2.36 28.85
CA GLU A 80 17.54 3.63 28.52
C GLU A 80 18.05 4.17 27.18
N ASN A 81 17.14 4.81 26.43
CA ASN A 81 17.41 5.41 25.13
C ASN A 81 17.66 6.91 25.27
N PHE A 82 18.54 7.44 24.44
CA PHE A 82 18.94 8.83 24.42
C PHE A 82 18.78 9.38 23.00
N ASP A 83 18.55 10.69 22.89
CA ASP A 83 18.35 11.37 21.59
C ASP A 83 19.65 11.51 20.80
N ASP A 84 20.78 11.66 21.52
CA ASP A 84 22.09 11.83 20.93
C ASP A 84 23.23 11.14 21.71
N ASN A 85 24.40 11.08 21.07
CA ASN A 85 25.59 10.46 21.64
C ASN A 85 26.11 11.21 22.87
N THR A 86 25.96 12.54 22.91
CA THR A 86 26.44 13.37 24.02
C THR A 86 25.64 13.06 25.29
N ALA A 87 24.31 12.98 25.19
CA ALA A 87 23.42 12.61 26.27
C ALA A 87 23.74 11.21 26.82
N LEU A 88 23.98 10.24 25.93
CA LEU A 88 24.41 8.89 26.32
C LEU A 88 25.75 8.92 27.08
N VAL A 89 26.76 9.64 26.55
CA VAL A 89 28.08 9.73 27.19
C VAL A 89 28.00 10.43 28.54
N LEU A 90 27.22 11.51 28.66
CA LEU A 90 27.01 12.22 29.91
C LEU A 90 26.33 11.32 30.95
N HIS A 91 25.31 10.56 30.53
CA HIS A 91 24.66 9.56 31.39
C HIS A 91 25.65 8.49 31.87
N GLN A 92 26.47 7.93 30.97
CA GLN A 92 27.46 6.90 31.31
C GLN A 92 28.58 7.40 32.22
N ARG A 93 28.90 8.70 32.15
CA ARG A 93 29.92 9.36 32.98
C ARG A 93 29.37 10.01 34.25
N ALA A 94 28.07 9.87 34.52
CA ALA A 94 27.48 10.42 35.72
C ALA A 94 28.18 9.85 36.97
N PRO A 95 28.43 10.67 38.02
CA PRO A 95 29.05 10.20 39.25
C PRO A 95 28.26 9.06 39.89
N GLU A 96 26.93 9.16 39.86
CA GLU A 96 26.03 8.11 40.29
C GLU A 96 25.75 7.14 39.15
N PRO A 97 26.08 5.85 39.32
CA PRO A 97 25.83 4.86 38.29
C PRO A 97 24.33 4.59 38.11
N CYS A 98 23.88 4.49 36.86
CA CYS A 98 22.51 4.12 36.54
C CYS A 98 22.17 2.68 36.99
N PRO A 99 20.87 2.36 37.24
CA PRO A 99 20.48 1.03 37.67
C PRO A 99 20.83 -0.01 36.60
N TRP A 100 21.37 -1.15 37.03
CA TRP A 100 21.58 -2.28 36.14
C TRP A 100 20.23 -2.95 35.84
N ARG A 101 19.97 -3.24 34.57
CA ARG A 101 18.86 -4.06 34.10
C ARG A 101 19.40 -5.20 33.25
N GLU A 102 18.67 -6.31 33.25
CA GLU A 102 18.96 -7.42 32.38
C GLU A 102 18.89 -7.00 30.90
N TRP A 103 19.74 -7.60 30.08
CA TRP A 103 19.78 -7.31 28.65
C TRP A 103 18.50 -7.77 27.97
N ALA A 104 17.69 -6.81 27.54
CA ALA A 104 16.59 -7.05 26.63
C ALA A 104 17.12 -6.86 25.20
N VAL A 105 16.94 -7.87 24.34
CA VAL A 105 17.22 -7.74 22.91
C VAL A 105 16.38 -6.58 22.38
N PRO A 106 17.00 -5.49 21.89
CA PRO A 106 16.25 -4.37 21.37
C PRO A 106 15.37 -4.86 20.20
N GLU A 107 14.07 -4.66 20.32
CA GLU A 107 13.18 -4.96 19.21
C GLU A 107 13.35 -3.92 18.12
N GLY A 108 13.58 -4.39 16.90
CA GLY A 108 13.77 -3.55 15.74
C GLY A 108 14.89 -4.05 14.84
N ILE A 109 15.20 -3.22 13.84
CA ILE A 109 16.32 -3.42 12.95
C ILE A 109 17.48 -2.54 13.39
N ASP A 110 18.65 -3.14 13.58
CA ASP A 110 19.90 -2.42 13.81
C ASP A 110 20.56 -2.03 12.47
N ASP A 111 21.67 -1.31 12.54
CA ASP A 111 22.37 -0.84 11.35
C ASP A 111 22.99 -2.00 10.53
N GLU A 112 23.35 -3.12 11.18
CA GLU A 112 23.82 -4.32 10.49
C GLU A 112 22.69 -4.96 9.67
N LEU A 113 21.49 -5.05 10.25
CA LEU A 113 20.31 -5.60 9.59
C LEU A 113 19.80 -4.70 8.47
N LYS A 114 19.88 -3.37 8.63
CA LYS A 114 19.61 -2.41 7.55
C LYS A 114 20.52 -2.66 6.34
N GLU A 115 21.80 -2.92 6.58
CA GLU A 115 22.74 -3.21 5.49
C GLU A 115 22.42 -4.57 4.83
N LYS A 116 22.02 -5.59 5.60
CA LYS A 116 21.52 -6.86 5.05
C LYS A 116 20.28 -6.66 4.17
N LEU A 117 19.35 -5.79 4.57
CA LEU A 117 18.16 -5.43 3.79
C LEU A 117 18.47 -4.57 2.56
N ARG A 118 19.63 -3.89 2.52
CA ARG A 118 20.07 -3.08 1.36
C ARG A 118 20.42 -3.95 0.16
N ARG A 119 20.96 -5.15 0.39
CA ARG A 119 21.39 -6.11 -0.65
C ARG A 119 20.21 -6.83 -1.34
N GLY A 120 19.03 -6.21 -1.38
CA GLY A 120 17.76 -6.80 -1.81
C GLY A 120 17.89 -7.75 -3.00
N GLY A 121 17.28 -8.93 -2.87
CA GLY A 121 17.36 -9.98 -3.89
C GLY A 121 16.45 -9.72 -5.09
N ALA A 122 16.68 -10.47 -6.17
CA ALA A 122 15.78 -10.55 -7.32
C ALA A 122 14.42 -11.17 -6.91
N GLY A 123 13.37 -10.95 -7.71
CA GLY A 123 12.02 -11.48 -7.49
C GLY A 123 10.94 -10.44 -7.67
N ASP A 124 9.68 -10.85 -7.52
CA ASP A 124 8.54 -9.95 -7.46
C ASP A 124 8.46 -9.22 -6.09
N GLU A 125 7.53 -8.28 -5.96
CA GLU A 125 7.39 -7.49 -4.73
C GLU A 125 7.06 -8.35 -3.51
N VAL A 126 6.30 -9.42 -3.70
CA VAL A 126 5.93 -10.37 -2.65
C VAL A 126 7.15 -11.20 -2.21
N GLU A 127 7.95 -11.68 -3.14
CA GLU A 127 9.16 -12.45 -2.86
C GLU A 127 10.22 -11.58 -2.18
N LYS A 128 10.38 -10.32 -2.62
CA LYS A 128 11.23 -9.34 -1.93
C LYS A 128 10.75 -9.11 -0.49
N TRP A 129 9.45 -9.00 -0.28
CA TRP A 129 8.87 -8.89 1.05
C TRP A 129 9.17 -10.13 1.91
N ARG A 130 8.98 -11.34 1.38
CA ARG A 130 9.26 -12.59 2.11
C ARG A 130 10.73 -12.71 2.49
N LYS A 131 11.64 -12.30 1.60
CA LYS A 131 13.08 -12.24 1.88
C LYS A 131 13.39 -11.27 3.02
N MET A 132 12.82 -10.06 2.97
CA MET A 132 12.93 -9.08 4.05
C MET A 132 12.39 -9.62 5.37
N PHE A 133 11.21 -10.25 5.38
CA PHE A 133 10.62 -10.84 6.57
C PHE A 133 11.54 -11.87 7.23
N ARG A 134 12.12 -12.78 6.43
CA ARG A 134 13.06 -13.79 6.93
C ARG A 134 14.36 -13.21 7.47
N ILE A 135 14.80 -12.08 6.92
CA ILE A 135 15.96 -11.35 7.44
C ILE A 135 15.62 -10.71 8.79
N ILE A 136 14.43 -10.10 8.93
CA ILE A 136 14.00 -9.43 10.16
C ILE A 136 13.72 -10.43 11.29
N PHE A 137 13.10 -11.57 10.97
CA PHE A 137 12.71 -12.59 11.94
C PHE A 137 13.38 -13.94 11.62
N PRO A 138 14.70 -14.06 11.84
CA PRO A 138 15.42 -15.31 11.61
C PRO A 138 14.97 -16.34 12.66
N GLY A 139 14.18 -17.32 12.24
CA GLY A 139 13.68 -18.40 13.10
C GLY A 139 12.16 -18.53 13.16
N THR A 140 11.41 -17.57 12.61
CA THR A 140 9.96 -17.73 12.46
C THR A 140 9.67 -18.74 11.35
N VAL A 141 9.02 -19.86 11.71
CA VAL A 141 8.61 -20.91 10.77
C VAL A 141 7.38 -20.46 9.97
N ASP A 142 6.47 -19.74 10.63
CA ASP A 142 5.25 -19.23 10.02
C ASP A 142 5.52 -17.95 9.24
N LEU A 143 5.26 -18.02 7.93
CA LEU A 143 5.34 -16.88 7.04
C LEU A 143 3.92 -16.27 6.92
N PRO A 144 3.67 -15.09 7.51
CA PRO A 144 2.35 -14.48 7.44
C PRO A 144 2.06 -14.00 6.01
N ASP A 145 0.77 -13.80 5.74
CA ASP A 145 0.32 -13.32 4.43
C ASP A 145 0.87 -11.91 4.15
N PRO A 146 1.73 -11.75 3.12
CA PRO A 146 2.39 -10.49 2.80
C PRO A 146 1.45 -9.40 2.29
N VAL A 147 0.27 -9.75 1.78
CA VAL A 147 -0.52 -8.83 0.94
C VAL A 147 -1.87 -8.44 1.53
N VAL A 148 -2.34 -7.26 1.16
CA VAL A 148 -3.73 -6.81 1.27
C VAL A 148 -4.20 -6.55 -0.16
N TYR A 149 -5.38 -7.04 -0.49
CA TYR A 149 -6.04 -6.74 -1.75
C TYR A 149 -6.97 -5.55 -1.54
N GLU A 150 -6.64 -4.42 -2.15
CA GLU A 150 -7.52 -3.26 -2.16
C GLU A 150 -8.42 -3.35 -3.41
N ASN A 151 -9.73 -3.42 -3.19
CA ASN A 151 -10.70 -3.49 -4.28
C ASN A 151 -10.68 -2.14 -5.01
N ALA A 152 -10.16 -2.11 -6.24
CA ALA A 152 -10.09 -0.92 -7.10
C ALA A 152 -11.47 -0.35 -7.53
N TYR A 153 -12.57 -0.89 -7.00
CA TYR A 153 -13.94 -0.59 -7.43
C TYR A 153 -14.47 0.77 -6.94
N LEU A 154 -13.85 1.38 -5.92
CA LEU A 154 -14.36 2.63 -5.31
C LEU A 154 -13.77 3.91 -5.91
N THR A 155 -12.67 3.84 -6.66
CA THR A 155 -12.01 5.05 -7.20
C THR A 155 -12.57 5.51 -8.55
N VAL A 156 -13.56 4.80 -9.10
CA VAL A 156 -14.16 5.07 -10.43
C VAL A 156 -15.61 5.55 -10.32
N ILE A 157 -16.10 5.98 -9.15
CA ILE A 157 -17.34 6.75 -9.11
C ILE A 157 -17.01 8.15 -9.65
N ASP A 158 -17.19 8.30 -10.95
CA ASP A 158 -17.18 9.59 -11.63
C ASP A 158 -18.23 10.51 -10.96
N PRO A 159 -17.83 11.63 -10.33
CA PRO A 159 -18.76 12.54 -9.68
C PRO A 159 -19.75 13.20 -10.66
N THR A 160 -19.54 13.05 -11.97
CA THR A 160 -20.35 13.66 -13.02
C THR A 160 -21.58 12.83 -13.39
N LEU A 161 -21.64 11.54 -13.01
CA LEU A 161 -22.76 10.64 -13.35
C LEU A 161 -24.00 10.77 -12.43
N GLY A 162 -24.01 11.75 -11.52
CA GLY A 162 -25.10 11.98 -10.56
C GLY A 162 -26.16 13.01 -10.99
N SER A 163 -26.04 13.65 -12.15
CA SER A 163 -26.86 14.84 -12.46
C SER A 163 -27.99 14.67 -13.50
N GLU A 164 -28.14 13.52 -14.17
CA GLU A 164 -29.11 13.40 -15.29
C GLU A 164 -30.49 12.81 -14.95
N LEU A 165 -30.83 12.54 -13.68
CA LEU A 165 -32.12 11.94 -13.31
C LEU A 165 -33.18 12.89 -12.70
N LEU A 166 -33.05 14.22 -12.86
CA LEU A 166 -34.05 15.17 -12.32
C LEU A 166 -34.49 16.25 -13.31
N GLN A 167 -34.73 15.92 -14.59
CA GLN A 167 -35.47 16.82 -15.48
C GLN A 167 -36.47 16.03 -16.33
N GLY A 168 -37.70 15.89 -15.83
CA GLY A 168 -38.78 15.32 -16.63
C GLY A 168 -40.09 15.15 -15.88
N SER A 169 -40.78 16.26 -15.55
CA SER A 169 -42.26 16.33 -15.50
C SER A 169 -42.74 17.68 -14.97
N GLN A 170 -42.87 18.64 -15.88
CA GLN A 170 -43.88 19.69 -15.73
C GLN A 170 -44.74 19.64 -16.99
N ASN A 171 -45.98 19.16 -16.84
CA ASN A 171 -47.18 19.69 -17.51
C ASN A 171 -48.37 18.74 -17.27
N GLY A 172 -49.41 19.26 -16.63
CA GLY A 172 -50.65 18.52 -16.42
C GLY A 172 -51.62 19.25 -15.49
N GLN A 173 -52.26 20.30 -16.00
CA GLN A 173 -53.45 20.91 -15.39
C GLN A 173 -54.58 19.87 -15.23
N ARG A 174 -55.30 19.90 -14.10
CA ARG A 174 -56.75 19.62 -14.01
C ARG A 174 -57.28 19.96 -12.60
N GLU A 175 -57.97 21.09 -12.57
CA GLU A 175 -59.23 21.41 -11.89
C GLU A 175 -59.63 20.64 -10.62
N ALA A 176 -59.81 21.40 -9.53
CA ALA A 176 -60.37 20.97 -8.26
C ALA A 176 -61.91 21.01 -8.29
N PRO A 177 -62.61 19.98 -7.79
CA PRO A 177 -63.98 20.13 -7.36
C PRO A 177 -64.04 20.42 -5.84
N GLN A 178 -64.77 21.49 -5.52
CA GLN A 178 -65.18 21.87 -4.18
C GLN A 178 -66.21 20.86 -3.65
N ASN A 179 -66.04 20.37 -2.41
CA ASN A 179 -67.17 20.10 -1.53
C ASN A 179 -66.71 19.94 -0.06
N HIS A 180 -67.07 20.92 0.76
CA HIS A 180 -67.39 20.77 2.18
C HIS A 180 -68.76 20.05 2.32
N PRO A 181 -69.34 19.74 3.51
CA PRO A 181 -68.89 19.97 4.89
C PRO A 181 -69.10 18.78 5.87
N ASN A 182 -68.63 19.06 7.09
CA ASN A 182 -69.27 18.83 8.39
C ASN A 182 -69.11 17.51 9.17
N LEU A 183 -69.08 17.78 10.48
CA LEU A 183 -68.97 16.92 11.65
C LEU A 183 -70.05 15.83 11.72
#